data_AF-A0A061J711-F1
#
_entry.id   AF-A0A061J711-F1
#
_cell.length_a   1.000
_cell.length_b   1.000
_cell.length_c   1.000
_cell.angle_alpha   90.00
_cell.angle_beta   90.00
_cell.angle_gamma   90.00
#
_symmetry.space_group_name_H-M   'P 1'
#
loop_
_entity.id
_entity.type
_entity.pdbx_description
1 polymer ?
#
loop_
_entity_poly.entity_id
_entity_poly.type
_entity_poly.pdbx_seq_one_letter_code
_entity_poly.pdbx_strand_id
1 'polypeptide(L)'
;MTEYKKLCALVAQLQEEVTLLTRNFAGGDEQDIDALHSLSMSIQTLVANAQPRLLKILCKAIETDPNRQIYNEAMCAAIKKLFEDFCEVVGCLFEGPMKEVLLSENKLDFEECRAISWVESVYDHHLLRRAQTEAWQKRFATNIADLVLCEAETRAVYGAEEKQARGTLLQAKKKEKADVQQILKDKEAAKWEAEVRRRNDEHKRLMEASKFCGVEGIEAMLLRIPEPFRKVLARNMLQLAQALRTAPEDPNIRRIRCNNMRVMMEYSHAAFSSGCQTCQKFVAAAEVLWYVMGYQVDYSTAPTSLLCAIINSNPPILLPCGSSASEHAIAAIGFEDYSERFFTLCEPDPMQQPSEWMAWYATLEAVLGRLEDFIV
;
A
#
# COMPACT_ATOMS: atom_id res chain seq x y z
N MET A 1 56.88 -6.13 9.39
CA MET A 1 55.84 -6.52 8.42
C MET A 1 55.10 -5.29 7.92
N THR A 2 54.86 -5.17 6.61
CA THR A 2 54.06 -4.08 6.02
C THR A 2 52.59 -4.21 6.39
N GLU A 3 51.85 -3.11 6.37
CA GLU A 3 50.41 -3.09 6.73
C GLU A 3 49.58 -4.03 5.85
N TYR A 4 49.89 -4.11 4.56
CA TYR A 4 49.30 -5.07 3.63
C TYR A 4 49.44 -6.52 4.09
N LYS A 5 50.65 -6.95 4.51
CA LYS A 5 50.86 -8.32 5.00
C LYS A 5 50.07 -8.64 6.27
N LYS A 6 49.87 -7.64 7.15
CA LYS A 6 49.03 -7.79 8.35
C LYS A 6 47.56 -7.97 7.98
N LEU A 7 47.08 -7.25 6.97
CA LEU A 7 45.70 -7.37 6.49
C LEU A 7 45.46 -8.68 5.75
N CYS A 8 46.43 -9.18 4.97
CA CYS A 8 46.35 -10.52 4.39
C CYS A 8 46.20 -11.60 5.47
N ALA A 9 46.98 -11.51 6.56
CA ALA A 9 46.89 -12.46 7.67
C ALA A 9 45.52 -12.39 8.38
N LEU A 10 44.97 -11.18 8.56
CA LEU A 10 43.64 -11.00 9.17
C LEU A 10 42.51 -11.55 8.29
N VAL A 11 42.56 -11.32 6.97
CA VAL A 11 41.57 -11.86 6.04
C VAL A 11 41.64 -13.39 5.96
N ALA A 12 42.85 -13.96 5.96
CA ALA A 12 43.04 -15.41 6.00
C ALA A 12 42.49 -16.03 7.30
N GLN A 13 42.78 -15.42 8.45
CA GLN A 13 42.24 -15.85 9.74
C GLN A 13 40.71 -15.75 9.75
N LEU A 14 40.15 -14.63 9.27
CA LEU A 14 38.70 -14.45 9.16
C LEU A 14 38.08 -15.53 8.27
N GLN A 15 38.71 -15.87 7.15
CA GLN A 15 38.24 -16.92 6.24
C GLN A 15 38.20 -18.29 6.92
N GLU A 16 39.24 -18.66 7.67
CA GLU A 16 39.29 -19.91 8.43
C GLU A 16 38.19 -19.95 9.49
N GLU A 17 38.04 -18.87 10.28
CA GLU A 17 37.04 -18.80 11.36
C GLU A 17 35.60 -18.78 10.83
N VAL A 18 35.32 -18.04 9.76
CA VAL A 18 34.01 -18.03 9.09
C VAL A 18 33.69 -19.40 8.51
N THR A 19 34.65 -20.07 7.86
CA THR A 19 34.44 -21.41 7.31
C THR A 19 34.12 -22.41 8.43
N LEU A 20 34.83 -22.33 9.55
CA LEU A 20 34.58 -23.18 10.71
C LEU A 20 33.19 -22.91 11.32
N LEU A 21 32.81 -21.65 11.49
CA LEU A 21 31.51 -21.26 12.02
C LEU A 21 30.36 -21.73 11.11
N THR A 22 30.45 -21.47 9.81
CA THR A 22 29.42 -21.87 8.83
C THR A 22 29.28 -23.39 8.75
N ARG A 23 30.39 -24.15 8.88
CA ARG A 23 30.35 -25.61 8.94
C ARG A 23 29.61 -26.10 10.19
N ASN A 24 29.90 -25.54 11.35
CA ASN A 24 29.23 -25.92 12.60
C ASN A 24 27.74 -25.53 12.59
N PHE A 25 27.41 -24.36 12.04
CA PHE A 25 26.02 -23.92 11.84
C PHE A 25 25.23 -24.88 10.92
N ALA A 26 25.80 -25.26 9.78
CA ALA A 26 25.17 -26.22 8.86
C ALA A 26 25.02 -27.62 9.46
N GLY A 27 25.96 -28.03 10.33
CA GLY A 27 25.93 -29.32 11.03
C GLY A 27 25.09 -29.35 12.30
N GLY A 28 24.68 -28.19 12.84
CA GLY A 28 24.01 -28.07 14.14
C GLY A 28 24.84 -28.61 15.30
N ASP A 29 26.17 -28.51 15.22
CA ASP A 29 27.08 -29.08 16.23
C ASP A 29 27.21 -28.13 17.44
N GLU A 30 26.66 -28.54 18.58
CA GLU A 30 26.62 -27.77 19.84
C GLU A 30 27.54 -28.37 20.94
N GLN A 31 28.54 -29.18 20.58
CA GLN A 31 29.36 -29.91 21.56
C GLN A 31 30.23 -29.01 22.46
N ASP A 32 30.69 -27.86 21.98
CA ASP A 32 31.48 -26.88 22.75
C ASP A 32 30.98 -25.45 22.53
N ILE A 33 29.93 -25.11 23.30
CA ILE A 33 29.19 -23.84 23.17
C ILE A 33 30.05 -22.62 23.57
N ASP A 34 30.96 -22.77 24.54
CA ASP A 34 31.88 -21.71 24.97
C ASP A 34 32.93 -21.42 23.87
N ALA A 35 33.45 -22.46 23.19
CA ALA A 35 34.35 -22.29 22.06
C ALA A 35 33.64 -21.68 20.84
N LEU A 36 32.40 -22.06 20.56
CA LEU A 36 31.59 -21.47 19.49
C LEU A 36 31.31 -19.99 19.73
N HIS A 37 30.97 -19.59 20.95
CA HIS A 37 30.77 -18.18 21.30
C HIS A 37 32.08 -17.39 21.17
N SER A 38 33.20 -17.96 21.63
CA SER A 38 34.52 -17.35 21.46
C SER A 38 34.89 -17.15 19.99
N LEU A 39 34.55 -18.11 19.13
CA LEU A 39 34.72 -18.03 17.68
C LEU A 39 33.87 -16.92 17.06
N SER A 40 32.59 -16.82 17.45
CA SER A 40 31.69 -15.73 17.00
C SER A 40 32.23 -14.34 17.38
N MET A 41 32.66 -14.18 18.64
CA MET A 41 33.26 -12.92 19.12
C MET A 41 34.56 -12.57 18.40
N SER A 42 35.39 -13.59 18.09
CA SER A 42 36.61 -13.42 17.30
C SER A 42 36.31 -12.92 15.90
N ILE A 43 35.33 -13.51 15.20
CA ILE A 43 34.89 -13.08 13.87
C ILE A 43 34.39 -11.63 13.88
N GLN A 44 33.52 -11.27 14.82
CA GLN A 44 33.02 -9.89 14.95
C GLN A 44 34.19 -8.90 15.16
N THR A 45 35.17 -9.28 15.98
CA THR A 45 36.37 -8.48 16.25
C THR A 45 37.27 -8.36 15.03
N LEU A 46 37.48 -9.46 14.28
CA LEU A 46 38.28 -9.48 13.06
C LEU A 46 37.66 -8.58 11.99
N VAL A 47 36.34 -8.64 11.79
CA VAL A 47 35.62 -7.78 10.84
C VAL A 47 35.71 -6.31 11.24
N ALA A 48 35.41 -5.99 12.51
CA ALA A 48 35.49 -4.62 13.03
C ALA A 48 36.89 -4.01 12.93
N ASN A 49 37.94 -4.83 13.07
CA ASN A 49 39.32 -4.41 12.93
C ASN A 49 39.78 -4.30 11.47
N ALA A 50 39.38 -5.25 10.61
CA ALA A 50 39.84 -5.33 9.23
C ALA A 50 39.18 -4.27 8.34
N GLN A 51 37.87 -4.05 8.47
CA GLN A 51 37.08 -3.15 7.61
C GLN A 51 37.69 -1.73 7.51
N PRO A 52 37.89 -0.96 8.60
CA PRO A 52 38.40 0.41 8.48
C PRO A 52 39.84 0.47 7.94
N ARG A 53 40.65 -0.56 8.20
CA ARG A 53 42.04 -0.63 7.74
C ARG A 53 42.13 -0.98 6.26
N LEU A 54 41.26 -1.87 5.77
CA LEU A 54 41.13 -2.21 4.36
C LEU A 54 40.62 -1.03 3.54
N LEU A 55 39.57 -0.35 4.01
CA LEU A 55 39.05 0.85 3.35
C LEU A 55 40.14 1.92 3.23
N LYS A 56 40.90 2.16 4.31
CA LYS A 56 42.00 3.14 4.31
C LYS A 56 43.07 2.85 3.27
N ILE A 57 43.48 1.58 3.09
CA ILE A 57 44.48 1.24 2.06
C ILE A 57 43.87 1.19 0.66
N LEU A 58 42.59 0.85 0.55
CA LEU A 58 41.84 0.85 -0.70
C LEU A 58 41.69 2.28 -1.26
N CYS A 59 41.32 3.26 -0.43
CA CYS A 59 41.25 4.67 -0.83
C CYS A 59 42.61 5.16 -1.39
N LYS A 60 43.71 4.74 -0.78
CA LYS A 60 45.07 5.06 -1.25
C LYS A 60 45.46 4.32 -2.54
N ALA A 61 44.87 3.17 -2.82
CA ALA A 61 45.10 2.39 -4.03
C ALA A 61 44.22 2.82 -5.21
N ILE A 62 43.14 3.57 -4.94
CA ILE A 62 42.23 4.13 -5.96
C ILE A 62 42.59 5.57 -6.33
N GLU A 63 43.40 6.26 -5.51
CA GLU A 63 43.93 7.60 -5.81
C GLU A 63 44.54 7.67 -7.21
N THR A 64 44.03 8.60 -8.02
CA THR A 64 44.39 8.78 -9.43
C THR A 64 45.32 9.96 -9.65
N ASP A 65 45.53 10.83 -8.66
CA ASP A 65 46.54 11.90 -8.72
C ASP A 65 47.96 11.30 -8.59
N PRO A 66 48.82 11.39 -9.63
CA PRO A 66 50.17 10.84 -9.61
C PRO A 66 51.05 11.43 -8.49
N ASN A 67 50.72 12.63 -8.00
CA ASN A 67 51.46 13.28 -6.91
C ASN A 67 50.99 12.83 -5.51
N ARG A 68 49.88 12.09 -5.42
CA ARG A 68 49.30 11.56 -4.18
C ARG A 68 49.29 10.04 -4.12
N GLN A 69 49.51 9.37 -5.26
CA GLN A 69 49.55 7.92 -5.36
C GLN A 69 50.83 7.37 -4.68
N ILE A 70 50.63 6.52 -3.67
CA ILE A 70 51.72 5.98 -2.83
C ILE A 70 52.11 4.54 -3.25
N TYR A 71 51.24 3.86 -3.98
CA TYR A 71 51.39 2.46 -4.37
C TYR A 71 51.59 2.32 -5.87
N ASN A 72 52.45 1.38 -6.28
CA ASN A 72 52.58 1.01 -7.70
C ASN A 72 51.35 0.23 -8.19
N GLU A 73 51.19 0.08 -9.50
CA GLU A 73 50.03 -0.58 -10.12
C GLU A 73 49.80 -2.00 -9.61
N ALA A 74 50.88 -2.78 -9.46
CA ALA A 74 50.82 -4.15 -8.96
C ALA A 74 50.27 -4.22 -7.51
N MET A 75 50.71 -3.30 -6.64
CA MET A 75 50.22 -3.19 -5.27
C MET A 75 48.79 -2.67 -5.23
N CYS A 76 48.42 -1.73 -6.11
CA CYS A 76 47.05 -1.27 -6.22
C CYS A 76 46.10 -2.41 -6.61
N ALA A 77 46.50 -3.26 -7.57
CA ALA A 77 45.75 -4.45 -7.94
C ALA A 77 45.65 -5.47 -6.79
N ALA A 78 46.74 -5.69 -6.07
CA ALA A 78 46.77 -6.59 -4.91
C ALA A 78 45.87 -6.12 -3.75
N ILE A 79 45.82 -4.81 -3.48
CA ILE A 79 44.94 -4.22 -2.47
C ILE A 79 43.47 -4.34 -2.86
N LYS A 80 43.13 -4.09 -4.14
CA LYS A 80 41.76 -4.27 -4.65
C LYS A 80 41.31 -5.72 -4.50
N LYS A 81 42.17 -6.67 -4.87
CA LYS A 81 41.90 -8.10 -4.70
C LYS A 81 41.69 -8.47 -3.23
N LEU A 82 42.56 -8.01 -2.33
CA LEU A 82 42.42 -8.29 -0.89
C LEU A 82 41.10 -7.76 -0.31
N PHE A 83 40.61 -6.61 -0.79
CA PHE A 83 39.31 -6.09 -0.40
C PHE A 83 38.16 -6.92 -0.96
N GLU A 84 38.28 -7.42 -2.19
CA GLU A 84 37.31 -8.34 -2.79
C GLU A 84 37.25 -9.66 -2.02
N ASP A 85 38.40 -10.27 -1.71
CA ASP A 85 38.50 -11.48 -0.89
C ASP A 85 37.83 -11.26 0.49
N PHE A 86 38.05 -10.10 1.12
CA PHE A 86 37.36 -9.73 2.38
C PHE A 86 35.85 -9.59 2.21
N CYS A 87 35.37 -8.96 1.12
CA CYS A 87 33.95 -8.83 0.84
C CYS A 87 33.28 -10.19 0.59
N GLU A 88 33.98 -11.12 -0.06
CA GLU A 88 33.50 -12.49 -0.28
C GLU A 88 33.37 -13.24 1.04
N VAL A 89 34.39 -13.19 1.89
CA VAL A 89 34.37 -13.86 3.21
C VAL A 89 33.25 -13.33 4.11
N VAL A 90 33.05 -12.01 4.17
CA VAL A 90 31.91 -11.42 4.91
C VAL A 90 30.59 -11.75 4.21
N GLY A 91 30.56 -11.81 2.88
CA GLY A 91 29.39 -12.23 2.11
C GLY A 91 28.94 -13.66 2.43
N CYS A 92 29.88 -14.57 2.73
CA CYS A 92 29.55 -15.91 3.21
C CYS A 92 28.82 -15.91 4.56
N LEU A 93 29.06 -14.93 5.45
CA LEU A 93 28.35 -14.81 6.73
C LEU A 93 26.93 -14.26 6.58
N PHE A 94 26.72 -13.35 5.63
CA PHE A 94 25.45 -12.65 5.41
C PHE A 94 24.61 -13.22 4.26
N GLU A 95 25.06 -14.32 3.64
CA GLU A 95 24.38 -14.99 2.52
C GLU A 95 24.12 -14.04 1.32
N GLY A 96 25.03 -13.09 1.04
CA GLY A 96 24.82 -12.09 0.00
C GLY A 96 26.03 -11.18 -0.30
N PRO A 97 25.96 -10.33 -1.34
CA PRO A 97 27.05 -9.44 -1.72
C PRO A 97 27.20 -8.28 -0.72
N MET A 98 28.36 -8.17 -0.07
CA MET A 98 28.59 -7.19 1.01
C MET A 98 29.42 -5.96 0.61
N LYS A 99 29.82 -5.86 -0.66
CA LYS A 99 30.75 -4.82 -1.15
C LYS A 99 30.26 -3.40 -0.89
N GLU A 100 29.00 -3.09 -1.21
CA GLU A 100 28.43 -1.75 -1.04
C GLU A 100 28.22 -1.38 0.44
N VAL A 101 27.78 -2.35 1.24
CA VAL A 101 27.58 -2.18 2.69
C VAL A 101 28.91 -1.91 3.38
N LEU A 102 29.95 -2.67 3.06
CA LEU A 102 31.29 -2.51 3.64
C LEU A 102 31.96 -1.20 3.24
N LEU A 103 31.65 -0.65 2.05
CA LEU A 103 32.13 0.66 1.60
C LEU A 103 31.45 1.84 2.32
N SER A 104 30.27 1.63 2.91
CA SER A 104 29.46 2.70 3.51
C SER A 104 29.88 3.12 4.93
N GLU A 105 30.94 2.52 5.51
CA GLU A 105 31.41 2.70 6.90
C GLU A 105 30.33 2.51 8.01
N ASN A 106 29.12 2.10 7.64
CA ASN A 106 28.08 1.76 8.60
C ASN A 106 28.49 0.52 9.42
N LYS A 107 28.13 0.51 10.71
CA LYS A 107 28.30 -0.66 11.55
C LYS A 107 27.46 -1.80 10.99
N LEU A 108 28.08 -2.95 10.77
CA LEU A 108 27.38 -4.17 10.40
C LEU A 108 26.49 -4.61 11.57
N ASP A 109 25.25 -4.94 11.26
CA ASP A 109 24.33 -5.53 12.23
C ASP A 109 24.52 -7.06 12.23
N PHE A 110 25.32 -7.56 13.16
CA PHE A 110 25.58 -8.99 13.29
C PHE A 110 24.35 -9.77 13.78
N GLU A 111 23.29 -9.12 14.28
CA GLU A 111 22.03 -9.78 14.61
C GLU A 111 21.31 -10.32 13.36
N GLU A 112 21.59 -9.74 12.18
CA GLU A 112 21.05 -10.22 10.89
C GLU A 112 21.83 -11.42 10.33
N CYS A 113 23.03 -11.70 10.86
CA CYS A 113 23.82 -12.86 10.47
C CYS A 113 23.28 -14.13 11.14
N ARG A 114 22.71 -15.04 10.36
CA ARG A 114 22.07 -16.27 10.86
C ARG A 114 23.00 -17.16 11.68
N ALA A 115 24.24 -17.36 11.22
CA ALA A 115 25.20 -18.23 11.90
C ALA A 115 25.67 -17.62 13.24
N ILE A 116 25.92 -16.31 13.28
CA ILE A 116 26.30 -15.59 14.51
C ILE A 116 25.12 -15.54 15.49
N SER A 117 23.93 -15.17 15.00
CA SER A 117 22.69 -15.14 15.79
C SER A 117 22.34 -16.51 16.39
N TRP A 118 22.55 -17.60 15.62
CA TRP A 118 22.39 -18.96 16.12
C TRP A 118 23.35 -19.27 17.28
N VAL A 119 24.65 -18.97 17.14
CA VAL A 119 25.63 -19.19 18.22
C VAL A 119 25.28 -18.37 19.45
N GLU A 120 24.90 -17.10 19.29
CA GLU A 120 24.48 -16.25 20.42
C GLU A 120 23.26 -16.84 21.14
N SER A 121 22.26 -17.32 20.39
CA SER A 121 21.09 -17.98 20.96
C SER A 121 21.46 -19.26 21.73
N VAL A 122 22.29 -20.14 21.15
CA VAL A 122 22.72 -21.38 21.81
C VAL A 122 23.54 -21.08 23.06
N TYR A 123 24.41 -20.07 23.01
CA TYR A 123 25.20 -19.61 24.15
C TYR A 123 24.34 -19.02 25.27
N ASP A 124 23.36 -18.19 24.94
CA ASP A 124 22.41 -17.63 25.91
C ASP A 124 21.63 -18.76 26.62
N HIS A 125 21.16 -19.78 25.88
CA HIS A 125 20.51 -20.95 26.48
C HIS A 125 21.46 -21.76 27.37
N HIS A 126 22.73 -21.90 26.96
CA HIS A 126 23.76 -22.57 27.75
C HIS A 126 24.03 -21.85 29.07
N LEU A 127 24.13 -20.52 29.04
CA LEU A 127 24.30 -19.68 30.24
C LEU A 127 23.11 -19.82 31.20
N LEU A 128 21.89 -19.72 30.70
CA LEU A 128 20.67 -19.89 31.51
C LEU A 128 20.63 -21.29 32.17
N ARG A 129 21.00 -22.33 31.43
CA ARG A 129 21.07 -23.71 31.95
C ARG A 129 22.14 -23.87 33.03
N ARG A 130 23.32 -23.26 32.83
CA ARG A 130 24.41 -23.27 33.83
C ARG A 130 24.01 -22.54 35.11
N ALA A 131 23.35 -21.39 34.99
CA ALA A 131 22.86 -20.63 36.14
C ALA A 131 21.84 -21.41 36.98
N GLN A 132 21.07 -22.31 36.35
CA GLN A 132 20.09 -23.17 37.04
C GLN A 132 20.71 -24.36 37.80
N THR A 133 22.01 -24.64 37.66
CA THR A 133 22.66 -25.77 38.36
C THR A 133 23.21 -25.38 39.74
N GLU A 134 23.05 -26.25 40.75
CA GLU A 134 23.43 -26.04 42.18
C GLU A 134 24.89 -25.61 42.40
N ALA A 135 25.78 -25.84 41.44
CA ALA A 135 27.20 -25.44 41.51
C ALA A 135 27.39 -23.92 41.58
N TRP A 136 26.49 -23.13 41.00
CA TRP A 136 26.56 -21.67 41.01
C TRP A 136 26.29 -21.10 42.42
N GLN A 137 25.34 -21.69 43.14
CA GLN A 137 25.05 -21.33 44.55
C GLN A 137 26.17 -21.76 45.51
N LYS A 138 26.84 -22.90 45.27
CA LYS A 138 27.95 -23.39 46.11
C LYS A 138 29.24 -22.56 46.01
N ARG A 139 29.51 -21.90 44.88
CA ARG A 139 30.73 -21.11 44.64
C ARG A 139 30.78 -19.78 45.40
N PHE A 140 29.64 -19.27 45.86
CA PHE A 140 29.54 -18.08 46.72
C PHE A 140 30.31 -18.19 48.06
N ALA A 141 30.66 -19.40 48.50
CA ALA A 141 31.18 -19.63 49.85
C ALA A 141 32.70 -19.48 50.03
N THR A 142 33.51 -19.38 48.96
CA THR A 142 34.96 -19.71 49.09
C THR A 142 36.00 -18.75 48.51
N ASN A 143 35.70 -17.72 47.71
CA ASN A 143 36.77 -16.82 47.22
C ASN A 143 36.30 -15.42 46.74
N ILE A 144 37.07 -14.37 47.03
CA ILE A 144 36.79 -12.98 46.61
C ILE A 144 37.12 -12.75 45.11
N ALA A 145 38.07 -13.50 44.55
CA ALA A 145 38.35 -13.46 43.10
C ALA A 145 37.18 -14.02 42.27
N ASP A 146 36.46 -15.00 42.82
CA ASP A 146 35.27 -15.60 42.19
C ASP A 146 34.08 -14.62 42.19
N LEU A 147 34.05 -13.65 43.09
CA LEU A 147 32.99 -12.65 43.22
C LEU A 147 32.91 -11.71 42.00
N VAL A 148 34.05 -11.28 41.46
CA VAL A 148 34.10 -10.42 40.24
C VAL A 148 33.69 -11.21 39.00
N LEU A 149 34.12 -12.47 38.88
CA LEU A 149 33.71 -13.36 37.80
C LEU A 149 32.21 -13.67 37.88
N CYS A 150 31.67 -13.92 39.07
CA CYS A 150 30.24 -14.13 39.28
C CYS A 150 29.41 -12.88 39.00
N GLU A 151 29.88 -11.68 39.32
CA GLU A 151 29.19 -10.43 38.94
C GLU A 151 29.10 -10.29 37.41
N ALA A 152 30.18 -10.61 36.70
CA ALA A 152 30.20 -10.62 35.23
C ALA A 152 29.25 -11.68 34.64
N GLU A 153 29.27 -12.91 35.17
CA GLU A 153 28.35 -13.99 34.77
C GLU A 153 26.88 -13.63 35.09
N THR A 154 26.61 -13.00 36.24
CA THR A 154 25.25 -12.57 36.63
C THR A 154 24.71 -11.50 35.67
N ARG A 155 25.55 -10.53 35.29
CA ARG A 155 25.18 -9.53 34.28
C ARG A 155 24.90 -10.17 32.91
N ALA A 156 25.70 -11.17 32.52
CA ALA A 156 25.48 -11.92 31.29
C ALA A 156 24.15 -12.69 31.32
N VAL A 157 23.80 -13.32 32.44
CA VAL A 157 22.52 -13.99 32.66
C VAL A 157 21.35 -13.02 32.54
N TYR A 158 21.40 -11.86 33.21
CA TYR A 158 20.34 -10.85 33.08
C TYR A 158 20.21 -10.32 31.64
N GLY A 159 21.33 -10.13 30.95
CA GLY A 159 21.32 -9.75 29.53
C GLY A 159 20.65 -10.81 28.65
N ALA A 160 20.92 -12.09 28.89
CA ALA A 160 20.29 -13.21 28.17
C ALA A 160 18.78 -13.31 28.46
N GLU A 161 18.36 -13.14 29.72
CA GLU A 161 16.94 -13.12 30.09
C GLU A 161 16.18 -11.96 29.42
N GLU A 162 16.77 -10.76 29.42
CA GLU A 162 16.18 -9.58 28.76
C GLU A 162 16.07 -9.80 27.24
N LYS A 163 17.13 -10.32 26.60
CA LYS A 163 17.12 -10.66 25.17
C LYS A 163 16.03 -11.68 24.84
N GLN A 164 15.90 -12.75 25.63
CA GLN A 164 14.86 -13.77 25.43
C GLN A 164 13.46 -13.17 25.57
N ALA A 165 13.21 -12.40 26.63
CA ALA A 165 11.93 -11.76 26.88
C ALA A 165 11.55 -10.76 25.77
N ARG A 166 12.52 -9.94 25.32
CA ARG A 166 12.35 -9.03 24.18
C ARG A 166 12.04 -9.78 22.90
N GLY A 167 12.72 -10.90 22.64
CA GLY A 167 12.46 -11.78 21.49
C GLY A 167 11.02 -12.30 21.47
N THR A 168 10.53 -12.82 22.59
CA THR A 168 9.14 -13.29 22.72
C THR A 168 8.13 -12.16 22.49
N LEU A 169 8.36 -10.98 23.08
CA LEU A 169 7.48 -9.81 22.89
C LEU A 169 7.43 -9.36 21.43
N LEU A 170 8.58 -9.31 20.75
CA LEU A 170 8.65 -8.94 19.34
C LEU A 170 7.91 -9.94 18.45
N GLN A 171 8.03 -11.24 18.72
CA GLN A 171 7.27 -12.26 17.99
C GLN A 171 5.77 -12.11 18.19
N ALA A 172 5.32 -11.89 19.44
CA ALA A 172 3.91 -11.65 19.74
C ALA A 172 3.38 -10.40 19.01
N LYS A 173 4.16 -9.31 19.01
CA LYS A 173 3.79 -8.07 18.30
C LYS A 173 3.76 -8.23 16.78
N LYS A 174 4.69 -9.00 16.20
CA LYS A 174 4.68 -9.35 14.77
C LYS A 174 3.41 -10.11 14.41
N LYS A 175 3.02 -11.08 15.24
CA LYS A 175 1.78 -11.85 15.04
C LYS A 175 0.53 -10.97 15.15
N GLU A 176 0.41 -10.18 16.21
CA GLU A 176 -0.71 -9.24 16.40
C GLU A 176 -0.85 -8.27 15.21
N LYS A 177 0.27 -7.72 14.72
CA LYS A 177 0.27 -6.87 13.52
C LYS A 177 -0.26 -7.62 12.30
N ALA A 178 0.17 -8.86 12.08
CA ALA A 178 -0.29 -9.67 10.96
C ALA A 178 -1.80 -9.96 11.04
N ASP A 179 -2.30 -10.30 12.24
CA ASP A 179 -3.71 -10.57 12.49
C ASP A 179 -4.57 -9.32 12.24
N VAL A 180 -4.14 -8.15 12.74
CA VAL A 180 -4.83 -6.86 12.48
C VAL A 180 -4.81 -6.52 10.99
N GLN A 181 -3.68 -6.72 10.31
CA GLN A 181 -3.60 -6.49 8.86
C GLN A 181 -4.54 -7.41 8.08
N GLN A 182 -4.67 -8.67 8.48
CA GLN A 182 -5.59 -9.60 7.85
C GLN A 182 -7.05 -9.17 8.04
N ILE A 183 -7.43 -8.80 9.27
CA ILE A 183 -8.78 -8.29 9.57
C ILE A 183 -9.11 -7.04 8.73
N LEU A 184 -8.15 -6.14 8.55
CA LEU A 184 -8.34 -4.95 7.72
C LEU A 184 -8.53 -5.30 6.24
N LYS A 185 -7.72 -6.23 5.70
CA LYS A 185 -7.86 -6.72 4.33
C LYS A 185 -9.22 -7.40 4.10
N ASP A 186 -9.65 -8.24 5.04
CA ASP A 186 -10.93 -8.94 4.95
C ASP A 186 -12.11 -7.96 4.99
N LYS A 187 -12.04 -6.94 5.85
CA LYS A 187 -13.04 -5.85 5.89
C LYS A 187 -13.08 -5.05 4.61
N GLU A 188 -11.92 -4.72 4.04
CA GLU A 188 -11.83 -4.01 2.76
C GLU A 188 -12.40 -4.83 1.61
N ALA A 189 -12.07 -6.12 1.53
CA ALA A 189 -12.61 -7.04 0.52
C ALA A 189 -14.14 -7.18 0.65
N ALA A 190 -14.66 -7.35 1.87
CA ALA A 190 -16.10 -7.46 2.11
C ALA A 190 -16.85 -6.16 1.75
N LYS A 191 -16.28 -4.99 2.06
CA LYS A 191 -16.82 -3.69 1.64
C LYS A 191 -16.87 -3.58 0.11
N TRP A 192 -15.80 -3.98 -0.57
CA TRP A 192 -15.73 -3.96 -2.02
C TRP A 192 -16.78 -4.88 -2.66
N GLU A 193 -16.94 -6.11 -2.15
CA GLU A 193 -17.95 -7.04 -2.65
C GLU A 193 -19.39 -6.52 -2.45
N ALA A 194 -19.67 -5.89 -1.31
CA ALA A 194 -20.95 -5.23 -1.08
C ALA A 194 -21.20 -4.09 -2.07
N GLU A 195 -20.17 -3.31 -2.39
CA GLU A 195 -20.27 -2.21 -3.35
C GLU A 195 -20.48 -2.72 -4.79
N VAL A 196 -19.77 -3.76 -5.22
CA VAL A 196 -19.99 -4.40 -6.54
C VAL A 196 -21.42 -4.90 -6.68
N ARG A 197 -21.97 -5.56 -5.65
CA ARG A 197 -23.37 -6.00 -5.65
C ARG A 197 -24.34 -4.82 -5.76
N ARG A 198 -24.14 -3.77 -4.96
CA ARG A 198 -24.96 -2.55 -4.99
C ARG A 198 -24.97 -1.92 -6.39
N ARG A 199 -23.81 -1.82 -7.05
CA ARG A 199 -23.69 -1.27 -8.41
C ARG A 199 -24.47 -2.10 -9.43
N ASN A 200 -24.35 -3.42 -9.36
CA ASN A 200 -25.10 -4.32 -10.23
C ASN A 200 -26.60 -4.22 -10.01
N ASP A 201 -27.05 -4.16 -8.75
CA ASP A 201 -28.46 -4.04 -8.39
C ASP A 201 -29.05 -2.69 -8.83
N GLU A 202 -28.27 -1.62 -8.73
CA GLU A 202 -28.66 -0.30 -9.22
C GLU A 202 -28.79 -0.27 -10.75
N HIS A 203 -27.77 -0.73 -11.46
CA HIS A 203 -27.80 -0.78 -12.92
C HIS A 203 -29.02 -1.62 -13.39
N LYS A 204 -29.23 -2.78 -12.77
CA LYS A 204 -30.38 -3.64 -13.08
C LYS A 204 -31.72 -2.95 -12.81
N ARG A 205 -31.88 -2.29 -11.66
CA ARG A 205 -33.11 -1.54 -11.33
C ARG A 205 -33.38 -0.42 -12.33
N LEU A 206 -32.36 0.34 -12.72
CA LEU A 206 -32.51 1.43 -13.69
C LEU A 206 -32.84 0.91 -15.10
N MET A 207 -32.19 -0.18 -15.53
CA MET A 207 -32.50 -0.88 -16.78
C MET A 207 -33.94 -1.40 -16.82
N GLU A 208 -34.42 -2.00 -15.73
CA GLU A 208 -35.80 -2.49 -15.63
C GLU A 208 -36.81 -1.34 -15.61
N ALA A 209 -36.52 -0.28 -14.86
CA ALA A 209 -37.37 0.91 -14.78
C ALA A 209 -37.47 1.65 -16.12
N SER A 210 -36.37 1.75 -16.88
CA SER A 210 -36.38 2.39 -18.19
C SER A 210 -37.13 1.57 -19.24
N LYS A 211 -37.01 0.25 -19.21
CA LYS A 211 -37.81 -0.65 -20.06
C LYS A 211 -39.29 -0.55 -19.76
N PHE A 212 -39.65 -0.49 -18.47
CA PHE A 212 -41.05 -0.33 -18.06
C PHE A 212 -41.60 1.06 -18.42
N CYS A 213 -40.79 2.10 -18.29
CA CYS A 213 -41.17 3.46 -18.67
C CYS A 213 -41.34 3.59 -20.19
N GLY A 214 -40.31 3.24 -20.96
CA GLY A 214 -40.25 3.49 -22.40
C GLY A 214 -40.48 4.96 -22.76
N VAL A 215 -40.71 5.21 -24.05
CA VAL A 215 -41.07 6.56 -24.55
C VAL A 215 -42.50 6.94 -24.14
N GLU A 216 -43.41 5.97 -24.12
CA GLU A 216 -44.82 6.20 -23.82
C GLU A 216 -45.06 6.58 -22.35
N GLY A 217 -44.20 6.12 -21.44
CA GLY A 217 -44.30 6.40 -20.00
C GLY A 217 -43.63 7.71 -19.54
N ILE A 218 -43.02 8.49 -20.44
CA ILE A 218 -42.31 9.74 -20.08
C ILE A 218 -43.23 10.71 -19.35
N GLU A 219 -44.44 10.95 -19.87
CA GLU A 219 -45.42 11.82 -19.24
C GLU A 219 -45.78 11.33 -17.83
N ALA A 220 -46.08 10.03 -17.68
CA ALA A 220 -46.39 9.42 -16.39
C ALA A 220 -45.21 9.54 -15.40
N MET A 221 -43.97 9.48 -15.88
CA MET A 221 -42.77 9.68 -15.06
C MET A 221 -42.67 11.13 -14.57
N LEU A 222 -42.86 12.11 -15.46
CA LEU A 222 -42.85 13.53 -15.13
C LEU A 222 -43.99 13.89 -14.16
N LEU A 223 -45.17 13.31 -14.33
CA LEU A 223 -46.33 13.55 -13.46
C LEU A 223 -46.08 13.18 -11.99
N ARG A 224 -45.11 12.29 -11.70
CA ARG A 224 -44.70 11.95 -10.32
C ARG A 224 -44.06 13.11 -9.57
N ILE A 225 -43.53 14.09 -10.31
CA ILE A 225 -42.87 15.27 -9.76
C ILE A 225 -43.92 16.33 -9.44
N PRO A 226 -43.87 16.94 -8.24
CA PRO A 226 -44.79 18.02 -7.89
C PRO A 226 -44.55 19.28 -8.75
N GLU A 227 -45.63 20.02 -9.02
CA GLU A 227 -45.51 21.38 -9.55
C GLU A 227 -44.86 22.30 -8.50
N PRO A 228 -44.06 23.32 -8.90
CA PRO A 228 -43.77 23.75 -10.28
C PRO A 228 -42.56 23.04 -10.93
N PHE A 229 -41.94 22.09 -10.23
CA PHE A 229 -40.65 21.51 -10.60
C PHE A 229 -40.71 20.60 -11.83
N ARG A 230 -41.89 20.09 -12.14
CA ARG A 230 -42.13 19.20 -13.28
C ARG A 230 -41.70 19.81 -14.61
N LYS A 231 -42.13 21.04 -14.90
CA LYS A 231 -41.76 21.76 -16.14
C LYS A 231 -40.27 22.04 -16.21
N VAL A 232 -39.61 22.22 -15.07
CA VAL A 232 -38.15 22.41 -15.00
C VAL A 232 -37.43 21.14 -15.43
N LEU A 233 -37.79 19.97 -14.89
CA LEU A 233 -37.17 18.72 -15.32
C LEU A 233 -37.41 18.45 -16.81
N ALA A 234 -38.65 18.59 -17.27
CA ALA A 234 -39.00 18.37 -18.68
C ALA A 234 -38.15 19.25 -19.61
N ARG A 235 -37.98 20.54 -19.26
CA ARG A 235 -37.14 21.47 -20.02
C ARG A 235 -35.67 21.07 -20.00
N ASN A 236 -35.11 20.68 -18.86
CA ASN A 236 -33.72 20.26 -18.76
C ASN A 236 -33.47 19.00 -19.59
N MET A 237 -34.39 18.02 -19.53
CA MET A 237 -34.34 16.82 -20.37
C MET A 237 -34.45 17.13 -21.85
N LEU A 238 -35.33 18.06 -22.23
CA LEU A 238 -35.45 18.50 -23.62
C LEU A 238 -34.13 19.13 -24.10
N GLN A 239 -33.52 20.00 -23.29
CA GLN A 239 -32.22 20.61 -23.61
C GLN A 239 -31.12 19.57 -23.77
N LEU A 240 -31.08 18.54 -22.90
CA LEU A 240 -30.12 17.45 -23.01
C LEU A 240 -30.31 16.64 -24.30
N ALA A 241 -31.55 16.25 -24.60
CA ALA A 241 -31.86 15.50 -25.81
C ALA A 241 -31.58 16.32 -27.09
N GLN A 242 -31.85 17.62 -27.07
CA GLN A 242 -31.50 18.52 -28.17
C GLN A 242 -29.99 18.65 -28.32
N ALA A 243 -29.25 18.78 -27.21
CA ALA A 243 -27.80 18.83 -27.21
C ALA A 243 -27.19 17.54 -27.80
N LEU A 244 -27.71 16.37 -27.42
CA LEU A 244 -27.31 15.08 -27.99
C LEU A 244 -27.51 15.03 -29.51
N ARG A 245 -28.62 15.59 -30.00
CA ARG A 245 -28.90 15.65 -31.44
C ARG A 245 -27.96 16.62 -32.18
N THR A 246 -27.67 17.79 -31.59
CA THR A 246 -26.91 18.85 -32.27
C THR A 246 -25.40 18.73 -32.15
N ALA A 247 -24.91 18.16 -31.05
CA ALA A 247 -23.49 18.07 -30.71
C ALA A 247 -23.17 16.75 -29.99
N PRO A 248 -23.42 15.58 -30.62
CA PRO A 248 -23.29 14.26 -29.99
C PRO A 248 -21.88 13.93 -29.46
N GLU A 249 -20.86 14.66 -29.92
CA GLU A 249 -19.46 14.48 -29.54
C GLU A 249 -19.07 15.21 -28.24
N ASP A 250 -19.92 16.07 -27.68
CA ASP A 250 -19.56 16.82 -26.46
C ASP A 250 -19.38 15.86 -25.25
N PRO A 251 -18.17 15.78 -24.66
CA PRO A 251 -17.90 14.85 -23.57
C PRO A 251 -18.76 15.13 -22.32
N ASN A 252 -19.23 16.36 -22.11
CA ASN A 252 -20.02 16.72 -20.93
C ASN A 252 -21.45 16.20 -21.01
N ILE A 253 -21.99 16.05 -22.22
CA ILE A 253 -23.29 15.42 -22.43
C ILE A 253 -23.15 13.91 -22.61
N ARG A 254 -22.06 13.40 -23.20
CA ARG A 254 -21.83 11.95 -23.31
C ARG A 254 -21.54 11.31 -21.95
N ARG A 255 -20.94 12.05 -21.01
CA ARG A 255 -20.61 11.54 -19.67
C ARG A 255 -21.05 12.54 -18.59
N ILE A 256 -22.26 12.32 -18.07
CA ILE A 256 -22.84 13.15 -17.03
C ILE A 256 -22.19 12.79 -15.69
N ARG A 257 -21.39 13.71 -15.17
CA ARG A 257 -20.69 13.57 -13.89
C ARG A 257 -21.60 14.00 -12.74
N CYS A 258 -21.99 13.08 -11.86
CA CYS A 258 -23.04 13.36 -10.88
C CYS A 258 -22.61 14.37 -9.80
N ASN A 259 -21.31 14.52 -9.53
CA ASN A 259 -20.78 15.52 -8.58
C ASN A 259 -20.55 16.90 -9.23
N ASN A 260 -20.93 17.09 -10.50
CA ASN A 260 -20.82 18.39 -11.16
C ASN A 260 -21.92 19.33 -10.64
N MET A 261 -21.53 20.56 -10.25
CA MET A 261 -22.46 21.56 -9.71
C MET A 261 -23.67 21.83 -10.60
N ARG A 262 -23.46 21.95 -11.92
CA ARG A 262 -24.56 22.16 -12.87
C ARG A 262 -25.53 20.98 -12.87
N VAL A 263 -25.02 19.76 -12.87
CA VAL A 263 -25.84 18.54 -12.81
C VAL A 263 -26.63 18.47 -11.48
N MET A 264 -26.00 18.84 -10.37
CA MET A 264 -26.68 18.91 -9.06
C MET A 264 -27.82 19.93 -9.08
N MET A 265 -27.61 21.10 -9.67
CA MET A 265 -28.63 22.16 -9.77
C MET A 265 -29.76 21.82 -10.75
N GLU A 266 -29.44 21.19 -11.88
CA GLU A 266 -30.41 20.91 -12.95
C GLU A 266 -31.21 19.62 -12.70
N TYR A 267 -30.62 18.63 -12.02
CA TYR A 267 -31.16 17.27 -11.92
C TYR A 267 -31.16 16.67 -10.51
N SER A 268 -30.59 17.36 -9.52
CA SER A 268 -30.57 16.94 -8.10
C SER A 268 -29.71 15.70 -7.75
N HIS A 269 -28.79 15.24 -8.61
CA HIS A 269 -27.90 14.08 -8.33
C HIS A 269 -26.77 14.46 -7.34
N ALA A 270 -25.96 13.60 -6.70
CA ALA A 270 -25.81 12.14 -6.68
C ALA A 270 -26.07 11.51 -5.29
N ALA A 271 -26.41 12.32 -4.29
CA ALA A 271 -26.61 11.84 -2.92
C ALA A 271 -27.63 12.66 -2.12
N PHE A 272 -28.32 13.60 -2.77
CA PHE A 272 -29.32 14.41 -2.09
C PHE A 272 -30.65 13.68 -2.08
N SER A 273 -31.10 13.40 -0.87
CA SER A 273 -32.49 13.17 -0.47
C SER A 273 -32.86 11.75 -0.05
N SER A 274 -32.32 11.34 1.10
CA SER A 274 -33.17 10.57 2.03
C SER A 274 -34.27 11.45 2.65
N GLY A 275 -34.02 12.76 2.83
CA GLY A 275 -34.92 13.66 3.56
C GLY A 275 -35.90 14.51 2.73
N CYS A 276 -35.59 14.84 1.47
CA CYS A 276 -36.42 15.72 0.64
C CYS A 276 -37.17 14.95 -0.47
N GLN A 277 -38.46 14.74 -0.29
CA GLN A 277 -39.27 13.95 -1.23
C GLN A 277 -39.29 14.53 -2.66
N THR A 278 -39.22 15.86 -2.80
CA THR A 278 -39.18 16.52 -4.11
C THR A 278 -37.90 16.17 -4.87
N CYS A 279 -36.73 16.37 -4.25
CA CYS A 279 -35.44 15.99 -4.83
C CYS A 279 -35.38 14.50 -5.14
N GLN A 280 -35.95 13.65 -4.27
CA GLN A 280 -35.92 12.20 -4.47
C GLN A 280 -36.67 11.79 -5.72
N LYS A 281 -37.86 12.35 -5.92
CA LYS A 281 -38.68 12.13 -7.12
C LYS A 281 -38.01 12.71 -8.37
N PHE A 282 -37.35 13.87 -8.23
CA PHE A 282 -36.65 14.54 -9.31
C PHE A 282 -35.48 13.70 -9.83
N VAL A 283 -34.60 13.25 -8.92
CA VAL A 283 -33.49 12.34 -9.24
C VAL A 283 -34.00 11.05 -9.85
N ALA A 284 -34.95 10.38 -9.19
CA ALA A 284 -35.45 9.09 -9.67
C ALA A 284 -36.04 9.19 -11.09
N ALA A 285 -36.77 10.27 -11.40
CA ALA A 285 -37.26 10.51 -12.74
C ALA A 285 -36.11 10.78 -13.72
N ALA A 286 -35.13 11.60 -13.33
CA ALA A 286 -34.00 11.93 -14.18
C ALA A 286 -33.17 10.70 -14.57
N GLU A 287 -32.85 9.83 -13.61
CA GLU A 287 -32.08 8.61 -13.86
C GLU A 287 -32.79 7.67 -14.84
N VAL A 288 -34.11 7.50 -14.68
CA VAL A 288 -34.89 6.65 -15.58
C VAL A 288 -34.95 7.25 -16.99
N LEU A 289 -35.16 8.57 -17.10
CA LEU A 289 -35.21 9.25 -18.40
C LEU A 289 -33.85 9.23 -19.11
N TRP A 290 -32.74 9.36 -18.38
CA TRP A 290 -31.40 9.16 -18.94
C TRP A 290 -31.22 7.74 -19.47
N TYR A 291 -31.65 6.72 -18.73
CA TYR A 291 -31.61 5.35 -19.25
C TYR A 291 -32.49 5.15 -20.48
N VAL A 292 -33.65 5.81 -20.58
CA VAL A 292 -34.49 5.79 -21.80
C VAL A 292 -33.74 6.43 -22.98
N MET A 293 -32.94 7.47 -22.74
CA MET A 293 -32.09 8.11 -23.76
C MET A 293 -30.83 7.29 -24.11
N GLY A 294 -30.55 6.18 -23.44
CA GLY A 294 -29.39 5.31 -23.72
C GLY A 294 -28.17 5.52 -22.82
N TYR A 295 -28.32 6.27 -21.72
CA TYR A 295 -27.27 6.34 -20.70
C TYR A 295 -27.25 5.09 -19.83
N GLN A 296 -26.06 4.75 -19.32
CA GLN A 296 -25.86 3.70 -18.34
C GLN A 296 -25.04 4.25 -17.16
N VAL A 297 -25.35 3.79 -15.95
CA VAL A 297 -24.57 4.13 -14.76
C VAL A 297 -23.18 3.49 -14.85
N ASP A 298 -22.16 4.29 -14.55
CA ASP A 298 -20.75 3.90 -14.55
C ASP A 298 -20.03 4.51 -13.33
N TYR A 299 -18.89 3.93 -12.95
CA TYR A 299 -18.13 4.29 -11.76
C TYR A 299 -16.63 4.43 -12.07
N SER A 300 -15.98 5.50 -11.59
CA SER A 300 -14.52 5.59 -11.69
C SER A 300 -13.84 4.52 -10.85
N THR A 301 -12.57 4.27 -11.17
CA THR A 301 -11.68 3.38 -10.41
C THR A 301 -10.88 4.10 -9.33
N ALA A 302 -10.97 5.44 -9.27
CA ALA A 302 -10.22 6.27 -8.34
C ALA A 302 -11.16 6.94 -7.32
N PRO A 303 -10.74 7.08 -6.05
CA PRO A 303 -11.47 7.83 -5.03
C PRO A 303 -11.78 9.26 -5.50
N THR A 304 -12.90 9.80 -5.03
CA THR A 304 -13.33 11.16 -5.36
C THR A 304 -13.45 12.00 -4.10
N SER A 305 -13.45 13.32 -4.25
CA SER A 305 -13.70 14.21 -3.12
C SER A 305 -15.11 13.95 -2.58
N LEU A 306 -15.23 13.84 -1.25
CA LEU A 306 -16.52 13.69 -0.58
C LEU A 306 -17.50 14.78 -1.05
N LEU A 307 -18.73 14.40 -1.38
CA LEU A 307 -19.73 15.35 -1.90
C LEU A 307 -19.98 16.50 -0.93
N CYS A 308 -20.01 16.21 0.38
CA CYS A 308 -20.07 17.22 1.45
C CYS A 308 -18.98 18.29 1.32
N ALA A 309 -17.76 17.89 1.00
CA ALA A 309 -16.64 18.82 0.83
C ALA A 309 -16.85 19.70 -0.42
N ILE A 310 -17.38 19.13 -1.52
CA ILE A 310 -17.72 19.88 -2.73
C ILE A 310 -18.78 20.93 -2.41
N ILE A 311 -19.85 20.57 -1.71
CA ILE A 311 -20.95 21.50 -1.38
C ILE A 311 -20.45 22.63 -0.50
N ASN A 312 -19.70 22.31 0.56
CA ASN A 312 -19.24 23.30 1.53
C ASN A 312 -18.15 24.24 0.98
N SER A 313 -17.44 23.81 -0.07
CA SER A 313 -16.35 24.60 -0.68
C SER A 313 -16.81 25.49 -1.85
N ASN A 314 -18.08 25.42 -2.23
CA ASN A 314 -18.64 26.17 -3.36
C ASN A 314 -19.69 27.20 -2.90
N PRO A 315 -20.03 28.18 -3.75
CA PRO A 315 -21.19 29.04 -3.52
C PRO A 315 -22.45 28.20 -3.27
N PRO A 316 -23.46 28.74 -2.57
CA PRO A 316 -24.70 28.01 -2.27
C PRO A 316 -25.29 27.35 -3.53
N ILE A 317 -25.25 26.02 -3.56
CA ILE A 317 -25.78 25.21 -4.66
C ILE A 317 -27.28 25.06 -4.41
N LEU A 318 -28.11 25.72 -5.21
CA LEU A 318 -29.56 25.61 -5.13
C LEU A 318 -30.01 24.37 -5.90
N LEU A 319 -30.62 23.43 -5.18
CA LEU A 319 -31.20 22.24 -5.80
C LEU A 319 -32.54 22.57 -6.48
N PRO A 320 -33.07 21.68 -7.34
CA PRO A 320 -34.36 21.89 -7.99
C PRO A 320 -35.52 22.18 -7.04
N CYS A 321 -35.48 21.71 -5.79
CA CYS A 321 -36.49 22.01 -4.77
C CYS A 321 -36.47 23.48 -4.29
N GLY A 322 -35.47 24.27 -4.67
CA GLY A 322 -35.26 25.66 -4.27
C GLY A 322 -34.46 25.84 -2.98
N SER A 323 -34.16 24.78 -2.25
CA SER A 323 -33.37 24.83 -1.01
C SER A 323 -31.87 24.55 -1.27
N SER A 324 -31.01 24.98 -0.36
CA SER A 324 -29.56 24.74 -0.50
C SER A 324 -29.23 23.25 -0.41
N ALA A 325 -28.26 22.80 -1.19
CA ALA A 325 -27.69 21.46 -1.09
C ALA A 325 -27.17 21.15 0.32
N SER A 326 -26.65 22.16 1.03
CA SER A 326 -26.14 22.03 2.41
C SER A 326 -27.23 21.70 3.45
N GLU A 327 -28.50 22.00 3.14
CA GLU A 327 -29.65 21.74 4.04
C GLU A 327 -30.18 20.30 3.90
N HIS A 328 -29.67 19.54 2.92
CA HIS A 328 -30.15 18.20 2.63
C HIS A 328 -29.33 17.14 3.37
N ALA A 329 -30.02 16.13 3.89
CA ALA A 329 -29.36 14.91 4.35
C ALA A 329 -28.80 14.17 3.12
N ILE A 330 -27.47 14.12 3.07
CA ILE A 330 -26.71 13.46 2.01
C ILE A 330 -26.57 11.99 2.41
N ALA A 331 -27.17 11.10 1.62
CA ALA A 331 -26.97 9.69 1.81
C ALA A 331 -25.55 9.37 1.33
N ALA A 332 -24.64 9.07 2.25
CA ALA A 332 -23.36 8.47 1.91
C ALA A 332 -23.64 7.09 1.31
N ILE A 333 -23.83 7.04 0.00
CA ILE A 333 -23.77 5.79 -0.73
C ILE A 333 -22.27 5.51 -0.71
N GLY A 334 -21.82 4.47 0.00
CA GLY A 334 -20.42 4.21 0.38
C GLY A 334 -19.37 4.10 -0.74
N PHE A 335 -19.69 4.58 -1.94
CA PHE A 335 -18.83 4.82 -3.10
C PHE A 335 -17.81 5.94 -2.88
N GLU A 336 -18.05 6.89 -1.98
CA GLU A 336 -17.29 8.15 -1.92
C GLU A 336 -15.81 7.94 -1.53
N ASP A 337 -15.51 6.82 -0.85
CA ASP A 337 -14.15 6.38 -0.54
C ASP A 337 -13.44 5.70 -1.73
N TYR A 338 -14.16 5.33 -2.79
CA TYR A 338 -13.66 4.40 -3.83
C TYR A 338 -13.82 4.90 -5.27
N SER A 339 -14.79 5.77 -5.57
CA SER A 339 -15.17 6.08 -6.94
C SER A 339 -16.06 7.32 -7.04
N GLU A 340 -16.26 7.80 -8.26
CA GLU A 340 -17.27 8.77 -8.63
C GLU A 340 -18.31 8.10 -9.52
N ARG A 341 -19.59 8.51 -9.39
CA ARG A 341 -20.71 8.00 -10.19
C ARG A 341 -20.94 8.86 -11.43
N PHE A 342 -21.13 8.21 -12.57
CA PHE A 342 -21.39 8.83 -13.87
C PHE A 342 -22.61 8.19 -14.54
N PHE A 343 -23.23 8.92 -15.45
CA PHE A 343 -24.08 8.35 -16.48
C PHE A 343 -23.37 8.54 -17.82
N THR A 344 -22.97 7.44 -18.43
CA THR A 344 -22.23 7.41 -19.69
C THR A 344 -23.19 6.98 -20.79
N LEU A 345 -23.23 7.74 -21.89
CA LEU A 345 -24.03 7.42 -23.06
C LEU A 345 -23.44 6.18 -23.74
N CYS A 346 -24.21 5.10 -23.80
CA CYS A 346 -23.86 3.86 -24.47
C CYS A 346 -24.58 3.77 -25.82
N GLU A 347 -24.18 4.65 -26.73
CA GLU A 347 -24.67 4.69 -28.11
C GLU A 347 -24.16 3.45 -28.89
N PRO A 348 -25.04 2.71 -29.60
CA PRO A 348 -24.62 1.62 -30.47
C PRO A 348 -23.69 2.13 -31.59
N ASP A 349 -22.69 1.35 -32.00
CA ASP A 349 -21.81 1.77 -33.09
C ASP A 349 -22.57 1.65 -34.44
N PRO A 350 -22.81 2.74 -35.19
CA PRO A 350 -23.55 2.67 -36.46
C PRO A 350 -22.86 1.82 -37.52
N MET A 351 -21.53 1.63 -37.45
CA MET A 351 -20.78 0.80 -38.38
C MET A 351 -20.88 -0.70 -38.04
N GLN A 352 -21.06 -1.04 -36.77
CA GLN A 352 -21.14 -2.44 -36.31
C GLN A 352 -22.59 -2.91 -36.11
N GLN A 353 -23.46 -2.03 -35.62
CA GLN A 353 -24.83 -2.29 -35.19
C GLN A 353 -25.80 -1.24 -35.76
N PRO A 354 -25.92 -1.11 -37.10
CA PRO A 354 -26.71 -0.06 -37.72
C PRO A 354 -28.20 -0.10 -37.33
N SER A 355 -28.77 -1.30 -37.18
CA SER A 355 -30.18 -1.46 -36.77
C SER A 355 -30.43 -1.00 -35.34
N GLU A 356 -29.51 -1.29 -34.42
CA GLU A 356 -29.61 -0.88 -33.02
C GLU A 356 -29.42 0.64 -32.90
N TRP A 357 -28.47 1.20 -33.65
CA TRP A 357 -28.27 2.64 -33.73
C TRP A 357 -29.50 3.37 -34.26
N MET A 358 -30.12 2.89 -35.35
CA MET A 358 -31.35 3.47 -35.88
C MET A 358 -32.51 3.40 -34.89
N ALA A 359 -32.64 2.29 -34.15
CA ALA A 359 -33.66 2.13 -33.11
C ALA A 359 -33.43 3.09 -31.92
N TRP A 360 -32.18 3.24 -31.49
CA TRP A 360 -31.80 4.22 -30.48
C TRP A 360 -32.09 5.65 -30.95
N TYR A 361 -31.69 6.02 -32.16
CA TYR A 361 -31.94 7.34 -32.73
C TYR A 361 -33.44 7.65 -32.84
N ALA A 362 -34.25 6.70 -33.31
CA ALA A 362 -35.70 6.83 -33.36
C ALA A 362 -36.32 6.99 -31.95
N THR A 363 -35.76 6.30 -30.95
CA THR A 363 -36.15 6.47 -29.55
C THR A 363 -35.85 7.87 -29.06
N LEU A 364 -34.66 8.41 -29.37
CA LEU A 364 -34.26 9.77 -29.00
C LEU A 364 -35.16 10.84 -29.64
N GLU A 365 -35.50 10.72 -30.93
CA GLU A 365 -36.45 11.62 -31.60
C GLU A 365 -37.86 11.53 -30.99
N ALA A 366 -38.29 10.32 -30.61
CA ALA A 366 -39.59 10.15 -29.96
C ALA A 366 -39.60 10.73 -28.54
N VAL A 367 -38.49 10.63 -27.79
CA VAL A 367 -38.30 11.31 -26.49
C VAL A 367 -38.41 12.83 -26.67
N LEU A 368 -37.73 13.39 -27.68
CA LEU A 368 -37.81 14.83 -28.00
C LEU A 368 -39.25 15.27 -28.22
N GLY A 369 -40.00 14.58 -29.09
CA GLY A 369 -41.40 14.90 -29.37
C GLY A 369 -42.27 14.85 -28.11
N ARG A 370 -42.12 13.82 -27.26
CA ARG A 370 -42.87 13.71 -26.01
C ARG A 370 -42.55 14.83 -25.00
N LEU A 371 -41.29 15.26 -24.93
CA LEU A 371 -40.89 16.35 -24.05
C LEU A 371 -41.37 17.72 -24.55
N GLU A 372 -41.38 17.93 -25.88
CA GLU A 372 -41.94 19.13 -26.51
C GLU A 372 -43.45 19.23 -26.26
N ASP A 373 -44.19 18.15 -26.53
CA ASP A 373 -45.64 18.07 -26.31
C ASP A 373 -46.02 18.33 -24.84
N PHE A 374 -45.17 17.92 -23.89
CA PHE A 374 -45.43 18.10 -22.47
C PHE A 374 -45.23 19.55 -21.98
N ILE A 375 -44.34 20.31 -22.63
CA ILE A 375 -43.97 21.66 -22.21
C ILE A 375 -44.94 22.71 -22.76
N VAL A 376 -45.44 22.49 -23.99
CA VAL A 376 -46.47 23.30 -24.66
C VAL A 376 -47.78 23.20 -23.91
#